data_AF-A0A2W6NYX3-F1
#
_entry.id   AF-A0A2W6NYX3-F1
#
_cell.length_a   1.000
_cell.length_b   1.000
_cell.length_c   1.000
_cell.angle_alpha   90.00
_cell.angle_beta   90.00
_cell.angle_gamma   90.00
#
_symmetry.space_group_name_H-M   'P 1'
#
loop_
_entity.id
_entity.type
_entity.pdbx_description
1 polymer ?
#
loop_
_entity_poly.entity_id
_entity_poly.type
_entity_poly.pdbx_seq_one_letter_code
_entity_poly.pdbx_strand_id
1 'polypeptide(L)' 'ILLYTGQPWHPQLELIAGVLTSHKDGKPWVMRVRSQGEMDSLVRDAGFDKCTQRIDEWGIFTVSMAVRRDN' A
#
# COMPACT_ATOMS: atom_id res chain seq x y z
N ILE A 1 -0.43 15.44 -10.45
CA ILE A 1 -1.37 14.48 -9.82
C ILE A 1 -0.62 13.17 -9.62
N LEU A 2 -0.70 12.58 -8.43
CA LEU A 2 -0.19 11.26 -8.10
C LEU A 2 -1.39 10.33 -7.88
N LEU A 3 -1.42 9.21 -8.60
CA LEU A 3 -2.32 8.10 -8.32
C LEU A 3 -1.51 6.97 -7.70
N TYR A 4 -1.98 6.43 -6.58
CA TYR A 4 -1.28 5.35 -5.89
C TYR A 4 -2.25 4.31 -5.33
N THR A 5 -1.76 3.08 -5.28
CA THR A 5 -2.48 1.94 -4.71
C THR A 5 -1.92 1.59 -3.33
N GLY A 6 -2.78 1.17 -2.42
CA GLY A 6 -2.39 0.66 -1.11
C GLY A 6 -3.04 -0.70 -0.83
N GLN A 7 -2.41 -1.47 0.07
CA GLN A 7 -2.99 -2.68 0.65
C GLN A 7 -2.91 -2.58 2.18
N PRO A 8 -3.88 -1.91 2.84
CA PRO A 8 -3.83 -1.66 4.28
C PRO A 8 -3.98 -2.93 5.11
N TRP A 9 -4.59 -3.98 4.56
CA TRP A 9 -4.66 -5.32 5.13
C TRP A 9 -4.73 -6.38 4.00
N HIS A 10 -4.47 -7.66 4.31
CA HIS A 10 -4.65 -8.75 3.35
C HIS A 10 -4.91 -10.10 4.05
N PRO A 11 -5.98 -10.86 3.72
CA PRO A 11 -6.31 -12.12 4.40
C PRO A 11 -5.29 -13.24 4.17
N GLN A 12 -4.63 -13.22 3.01
CA GLN A 12 -3.71 -14.29 2.59
C GLN A 12 -2.23 -13.89 2.75
N LEU A 13 -1.92 -12.91 3.60
CA LEU A 13 -0.55 -12.38 3.72
C LEU A 13 0.48 -13.47 4.04
N GLU A 14 0.17 -14.34 5.00
CA GLU A 14 1.05 -15.45 5.40
C GLU A 14 1.18 -16.53 4.30
N LEU A 15 0.07 -16.86 3.62
CA LEU A 15 0.08 -17.80 2.51
C LEU A 15 0.99 -17.29 1.39
N ILE A 16 0.82 -16.04 0.96
CA ILE A 16 1.64 -15.40 -0.07
C ILE A 16 3.12 -15.41 0.36
N ALA A 17 3.39 -15.07 1.62
CA ALA A 17 4.73 -15.08 2.17
C ALA A 17 5.40 -16.46 2.11
N GLY A 18 4.63 -17.54 2.32
CA GLY A 18 5.11 -18.92 2.31
C GLY A 18 5.22 -19.56 0.92
N VAL A 19 4.46 -19.10 -0.09
CA VAL A 19 4.41 -19.75 -1.42
C VAL A 19 5.20 -19.02 -2.50
N LEU A 20 5.43 -17.70 -2.38
CA LEU A 20 6.18 -16.92 -3.37
C LEU A 20 7.70 -16.91 -3.11
N THR A 21 8.27 -18.06 -2.76
CA THR A 21 9.68 -18.19 -2.33
C THR A 21 10.70 -18.18 -3.47
N SER A 22 10.25 -18.25 -4.73
CA SER A 22 11.09 -18.25 -5.94
C SER A 22 12.05 -17.06 -6.02
N HIS A 23 11.69 -15.94 -5.42
CA HIS A 23 12.45 -14.69 -5.41
C HIS A 23 13.29 -14.48 -4.14
N LYS A 24 13.34 -15.47 -3.25
CA LYS A 24 14.06 -15.42 -1.97
C LYS A 24 14.80 -16.73 -1.68
N ASP A 25 15.41 -17.33 -2.70
CA ASP A 25 16.19 -18.56 -2.61
C ASP A 25 15.48 -19.69 -1.86
N GLY A 26 14.17 -19.84 -2.08
CA GLY A 26 13.34 -20.85 -1.42
C GLY A 26 12.91 -20.51 0.01
N LYS A 27 13.28 -19.33 0.56
CA LYS A 27 12.88 -18.89 1.91
C LYS A 27 11.55 -18.13 1.88
N PRO A 28 10.71 -18.24 2.93
CA PRO A 28 9.50 -17.42 3.06
C PRO A 28 9.80 -15.93 3.18
N TRP A 29 8.93 -15.08 2.65
CA TRP A 29 8.98 -13.63 2.86
C TRP A 29 8.61 -13.25 4.30
N VAL A 30 9.12 -12.10 4.75
CA VAL A 30 8.53 -11.40 5.89
C VAL A 30 7.75 -10.25 5.29
N MET A 31 6.43 -10.37 5.28
CA MET A 31 5.55 -9.37 4.68
C MET A 31 4.95 -8.50 5.78
N ARG A 32 4.87 -7.19 5.50
CA ARG A 32 4.22 -6.22 6.38
C ARG A 32 3.28 -5.38 5.53
N VAL A 33 2.00 -5.35 5.90
CA VAL A 33 1.07 -4.36 5.36
C VAL A 33 1.41 -2.98 5.91
N ARG A 34 1.32 -1.96 5.05
CA ARG A 34 1.39 -0.56 5.49
C ARG A 34 -0.03 -0.06 5.69
N SER A 35 -0.31 0.44 6.88
CA SER A 35 -1.61 1.07 7.14
C SER A 35 -1.82 2.26 6.19
N GLN A 36 -3.09 2.64 6.00
CA GLN A 36 -3.39 3.80 5.16
C GLN A 36 -2.74 5.08 5.71
N GLY A 37 -2.67 5.24 7.03
CA GLY A 37 -2.03 6.40 7.66
C GLY A 37 -0.51 6.48 7.45
N GLU A 38 0.18 5.32 7.43
CA GLU A 38 1.59 5.28 7.05
C GLU A 38 1.78 5.72 5.60
N MET A 39 0.97 5.20 4.68
CA MET A 39 1.03 5.61 3.27
C MET A 39 0.72 7.09 3.08
N ASP A 40 -0.28 7.61 3.77
CA ASP A 40 -0.65 9.03 3.67
C ASP A 40 0.46 9.93 4.21
N SER A 41 1.18 9.50 5.25
CA SER A 41 2.37 10.22 5.74
C SER A 41 3.50 10.21 4.71
N LEU A 42 3.79 9.08 4.07
CA LEU A 42 4.81 9.01 3.01
C LEU A 42 4.47 9.90 1.82
N VAL A 43 3.20 9.95 1.43
CA VAL A 43 2.72 10.81 0.33
C VAL A 43 2.83 12.28 0.70
N ARG A 44 2.48 12.65 1.94
CA ARG A 44 2.65 14.01 2.46
C ARG A 44 4.11 14.44 2.48
N ASP A 45 4.99 13.58 2.98
CA ASP A 45 6.43 13.83 3.07
C ASP A 45 7.07 13.93 1.67
N ALA A 46 6.53 13.24 0.68
CA ALA A 46 6.90 13.39 -0.73
C ALA A 46 6.40 14.70 -1.38
N GLY A 47 5.72 15.57 -0.63
CA GLY A 47 5.24 16.87 -1.10
C GLY A 47 3.88 16.83 -1.79
N PHE A 48 3.02 15.87 -1.46
CA PHE A 48 1.68 15.77 -2.02
C PHE A 48 0.59 15.81 -0.94
N ASP A 49 -0.54 16.42 -1.25
CA ASP A 49 -1.75 16.36 -0.43
C ASP A 49 -2.74 15.37 -1.03
N LYS A 50 -3.18 14.41 -0.22
CA LYS A 50 -4.19 13.44 -0.62
C LYS A 50 -5.55 14.10 -0.75
N CYS A 51 -6.22 13.88 -1.88
CA CYS A 51 -7.51 14.48 -2.20
C CYS A 51 -8.68 13.52 -1.97
N THR A 52 -8.55 12.28 -2.44
CA THR A 52 -9.65 11.30 -2.40
C THR A 52 -9.09 9.89 -2.39
N GLN A 53 -9.89 8.97 -1.86
CA GLN A 53 -9.62 7.54 -1.85
C GLN A 53 -10.87 6.76 -2.22
N ARG A 54 -10.68 5.64 -2.90
CA ARG A 54 -11.65 4.55 -3.01
C ARG A 54 -11.03 3.29 -2.43
N ILE A 55 -11.88 2.44 -1.88
CA ILE A 55 -11.52 1.15 -1.31
C ILE A 55 -12.50 0.12 -1.86
N ASP A 56 -12.04 -1.10 -2.10
CA ASP A 56 -12.94 -2.20 -2.45
C ASP A 56 -13.82 -2.61 -1.26
N GLU A 57 -14.82 -3.44 -1.54
CA GLU A 57 -15.83 -3.88 -0.57
C GLU A 57 -15.26 -4.75 0.58
N TRP A 58 -14.10 -5.37 0.39
CA TRP A 58 -13.40 -6.18 1.38
C TRP A 58 -12.29 -5.42 2.11
N GLY A 59 -12.03 -4.17 1.73
CA GLY A 59 -11.02 -3.33 2.37
C GLY A 59 -9.58 -3.62 1.97
N ILE A 60 -9.33 -4.49 0.99
CA ILE A 60 -7.99 -5.04 0.73
C ILE A 60 -7.11 -4.07 -0.08
N PHE A 61 -7.70 -3.35 -1.01
CA PHE A 61 -7.05 -2.47 -1.96
C PHE A 61 -7.65 -1.06 -1.88
N THR A 62 -6.76 -0.08 -1.86
CA THR A 62 -7.14 1.33 -2.00
C THR A 62 -6.58 1.90 -3.29
N VAL A 63 -7.31 2.81 -3.92
CA VAL A 63 -6.82 3.70 -4.96
C VAL A 63 -7.01 5.12 -4.46
N SER A 64 -5.90 5.87 -4.38
CA SER A 64 -5.91 7.23 -3.87
C SER A 64 -5.35 8.21 -4.91
N MET A 65 -5.89 9.41 -4.90
CA MET A 65 -5.41 10.54 -5.69
C MET A 65 -4.84 11.60 -4.76
N ALA A 66 -3.67 12.11 -5.09
CA ALA A 66 -3.02 13.23 -4.42
C ALA A 66 -2.55 14.27 -5.43
N VAL A 67 -2.48 15.53 -5.02
CA VAL A 67 -1.95 16.64 -5.81
C VAL A 67 -0.66 17.13 -5.20
N ARG A 68 0.27 17.62 -6.02
CA ARG A 68 1.53 18.15 -5.50
C ARG A 68 1.20 19.45 -4.76
N ARG A 69 1.82 19.66 -3.60
CA ARG A 69 1.79 20.94 -2.92
C ARG A 69 2.58 21.95 -3.75
N ASP A 70 1.94 23.04 -4.10
CA ASP A 70 2.65 24.21 -4.61
C ASP A 70 3.24 24.91 -3.37
N ASN A 71 4.57 25.03 -3.32
CA ASN A 71 5.26 25.76 -2.26
C ASN A 71 5.11 27.27 -2.45
#